data_AF-A0A1I4J9R5-F1
#
_entry.id   AF-A0A1I4J9R5-F1
#
_cell.length_a   1.000
_cell.length_b   1.000
_cell.length_c   1.000
_cell.angle_alpha   90.00
_cell.angle_beta   90.00
_cell.angle_gamma   90.00
#
_symmetry.space_group_name_H-M   'P 1'
#
loop_
_entity.id
_entity.type
_entity.pdbx_description
1 polymer ?
#
loop_
_entity_poly.entity_id
_entity_poly.type
_entity_poly.pdbx_seq_one_letter_code
_entity_poly.pdbx_strand_id
1 'polypeptide(L)'
;MAVLVFTRLQDHPRETYFATSGALIVGRIDCISAAPGAEQWSWGMNLDIGGLPFRRGGVAGDRPGAVAALNEAWGDWKTWAGLRDLDALES
;
A
#
# COMPACT_ATOMS: atom_id res chain seq x y z
N MET A 1 5.86 7.30 13.89
CA MET A 1 5.92 6.93 12.46
C MET A 1 4.66 6.15 12.04
N ALA A 2 3.91 6.64 11.05
CA ALA A 2 2.70 5.95 10.57
C ALA A 2 3.07 4.78 9.63
N VAL A 3 3.04 3.55 10.16
CA VAL A 3 3.39 2.30 9.46
C VAL A 3 2.14 1.72 8.78
N LEU A 4 2.32 1.02 7.66
CA LEU A 4 1.25 0.28 7.02
C LEU A 4 1.07 -1.11 7.64
N VAL A 5 -0.17 -1.45 7.96
CA VAL A 5 -0.59 -2.78 8.38
C VAL A 5 -1.31 -3.45 7.22
N PHE A 6 -0.90 -4.68 6.88
CA PHE A 6 -1.49 -5.44 5.78
C PHE A 6 -2.38 -6.56 6.32
N THR A 7 -3.69 -6.45 6.13
CA THR A 7 -4.69 -7.41 6.64
C THR A 7 -5.27 -8.24 5.50
N ARG A 8 -5.16 -9.58 5.60
CA ARG A 8 -5.72 -10.51 4.62
C ARG A 8 -7.25 -10.56 4.72
N LEU A 9 -7.92 -10.52 3.57
CA LEU A 9 -9.35 -10.81 3.45
C LEU A 9 -9.58 -12.33 3.39
N GLN A 10 -10.31 -12.87 4.37
CA GLN A 10 -10.54 -14.32 4.50
C GLN A 10 -11.53 -14.86 3.46
N ASP A 11 -12.58 -14.10 3.13
CA ASP A 11 -13.68 -14.55 2.26
C ASP A 11 -13.56 -14.03 0.81
N HIS A 12 -12.36 -13.63 0.39
CA HIS A 12 -12.11 -13.12 -0.95
C HIS A 12 -11.64 -14.25 -1.89
N PRO A 13 -12.15 -14.35 -3.13
CA PRO A 13 -11.82 -15.45 -4.05
C PRO A 13 -10.35 -15.51 -4.48
N ARG A 14 -9.61 -14.42 -4.25
CA ARG A 14 -8.16 -14.33 -4.46
C ARG A 14 -7.52 -13.87 -3.16
N GLU A 15 -6.25 -14.24 -2.96
CA GLU A 15 -5.48 -13.73 -1.83
C GLU A 15 -5.34 -12.20 -1.96
N THR A 16 -5.98 -11.48 -1.06
CA THR A 16 -6.13 -10.03 -1.08
C THR A 16 -5.80 -9.45 0.28
N TYR A 17 -5.09 -8.32 0.28
CA TYR A 17 -4.74 -7.57 1.48
C TYR A 17 -5.20 -6.12 1.37
N PHE A 18 -5.74 -5.57 2.45
CA PHE A 18 -5.82 -4.12 2.63
C PHE A 18 -4.61 -3.62 3.39
N ALA A 19 -4.03 -2.52 2.91
CA ALA A 19 -3.03 -1.76 3.63
C ALA A 19 -3.72 -0.62 4.39
N THR A 20 -3.49 -0.52 5.69
CA THR A 20 -4.06 0.53 6.54
C THR A 20 -2.99 1.30 7.30
N SER A 21 -3.24 2.57 7.57
CA SER A 21 -2.48 3.37 8.53
C SER A 21 -3.46 3.96 9.55
N GLY A 22 -3.45 3.44 10.78
CA GLY A 22 -4.52 3.70 11.75
C GLY A 22 -5.88 3.27 11.20
N ALA A 23 -6.84 4.19 11.16
CA ALA A 23 -8.18 3.94 10.62
C ALA A 23 -8.29 4.13 9.09
N LEU A 24 -7.24 4.63 8.43
CA LEU A 24 -7.26 4.91 6.98
C LEU A 24 -6.90 3.66 6.19
N ILE A 25 -7.73 3.29 5.21
CA ILE A 25 -7.34 2.36 4.15
C ILE A 25 -6.51 3.13 3.13
N VAL A 26 -5.25 2.74 2.99
CA VAL A 26 -4.27 3.38 2.11
C VAL A 26 -4.28 2.73 0.73
N GLY A 27 -4.35 1.40 0.68
CA GLY A 27 -4.26 0.67 -0.58
C GLY A 27 -4.61 -0.79 -0.45
N ARG A 28 -4.37 -1.52 -1.54
CA ARG A 28 -4.71 -2.94 -1.67
C ARG A 28 -3.63 -3.68 -2.45
N ILE A 29 -3.46 -4.95 -2.11
CA ILE A 29 -2.63 -5.90 -2.83
C ILE A 29 -3.49 -7.12 -3.18
N ASP A 30 -3.37 -7.62 -4.41
CA ASP A 30 -4.09 -8.79 -4.90
C ASP A 30 -3.15 -9.76 -5.60
N CYS A 31 -3.25 -11.04 -5.26
CA CYS A 31 -2.65 -12.12 -6.05
C CYS A 31 -3.45 -12.27 -7.35
N ILE A 32 -2.79 -12.00 -8.49
CA ILE A 32 -3.35 -12.23 -9.82
C ILE A 32 -3.12 -13.68 -10.24
N SER A 33 -1.90 -14.19 -10.00
CA SER A 33 -1.46 -15.55 -10.32
C SER A 33 -0.58 -16.06 -9.20
N ALA A 34 -0.88 -17.26 -8.71
CA ALA A 34 -0.05 -17.99 -7.74
C ALA A 34 0.76 -19.12 -8.42
N ALA A 35 0.87 -19.10 -9.75
CA ALA A 35 1.59 -20.15 -10.49
C ALA A 35 3.09 -20.11 -10.13
N PRO A 36 3.72 -21.23 -9.71
CA PRO A 36 5.14 -21.27 -9.40
C PRO A 36 5.99 -20.78 -10.58
N GLY A 37 6.87 -19.80 -10.35
CA GLY A 37 7.71 -19.19 -11.39
C GLY A 37 7.01 -18.18 -12.31
N ALA A 38 5.71 -17.97 -12.15
CA ALA A 38 4.90 -16.97 -12.85
C ALA A 38 3.91 -16.30 -11.88
N GLU A 39 4.36 -16.10 -10.65
CA GLU A 39 3.61 -15.42 -9.61
C GLU A 39 3.46 -13.94 -9.98
N GLN A 40 2.27 -13.39 -9.73
CA GLN A 40 1.94 -12.04 -10.15
C GLN A 40 1.03 -11.39 -9.12
N TRP A 41 1.45 -10.24 -8.61
CA TRP A 41 0.73 -9.49 -7.58
C TRP A 41 0.49 -8.07 -8.05
N SER A 42 -0.77 -7.64 -8.13
CA SER A 42 -1.07 -6.22 -8.30
C SER A 42 -1.06 -5.52 -6.97
N TRP A 43 -0.61 -4.27 -6.97
CA TRP A 43 -0.74 -3.36 -5.85
C TRP A 43 -1.27 -2.01 -6.34
N GLY A 44 -1.99 -1.31 -5.46
CA GLY A 44 -2.53 -0.01 -5.79
C GLY A 44 -2.78 0.83 -4.54
N MET A 45 -2.53 2.12 -4.68
CA MET A 45 -2.79 3.15 -3.68
C MET A 45 -3.55 4.29 -4.35
N ASN A 46 -4.66 4.70 -3.75
CA ASN A 46 -5.47 5.82 -4.20
C ASN A 46 -5.85 6.65 -2.98
N LEU A 47 -5.22 7.81 -2.84
CA LEU A 47 -5.44 8.73 -1.74
C LEU A 47 -5.55 10.14 -2.28
N ASP A 48 -6.64 10.81 -1.95
CA ASP A 48 -6.92 12.15 -2.42
C ASP A 48 -6.89 13.11 -1.22
N ILE A 49 -6.22 14.26 -1.37
CA ILE A 49 -6.30 15.37 -0.42
C ILE A 49 -6.97 16.53 -1.14
N GLY A 50 -8.19 16.86 -0.71
CA GLY A 50 -9.02 17.84 -1.42
C GLY A 50 -9.35 17.36 -2.84
N GLY A 51 -9.03 18.17 -3.85
CA GLY A 51 -9.31 17.88 -5.26
C GLY A 51 -8.13 17.33 -6.07
N LEU A 52 -6.97 17.07 -5.44
CA LEU A 52 -5.78 16.60 -6.15
C LEU A 52 -5.58 15.10 -5.91
N PRO A 53 -5.68 14.26 -6.95
CA PRO A 53 -5.56 12.83 -6.75
C PRO A 53 -4.11 12.36 -6.71
N PHE A 54 -3.80 11.44 -5.78
CA PHE A 54 -2.53 10.72 -5.77
C PHE A 54 -2.78 9.24 -6.02
N ARG A 55 -2.34 8.76 -7.19
CA ARG A 55 -2.51 7.38 -7.63
C ARG A 55 -1.17 6.77 -7.98
N ARG A 56 -0.91 5.60 -7.40
CA ARG A 56 0.23 4.74 -7.71
C ARG A 56 -0.22 3.29 -7.71
N GLY A 57 0.40 2.48 -8.55
CA GLY A 57 0.10 1.07 -8.64
C GLY A 57 0.94 0.39 -9.68
N GLY A 58 0.91 -0.93 -9.67
CA GLY A 58 1.70 -1.73 -10.57
C GLY A 58 1.57 -3.21 -10.27
N VAL A 59 2.53 -3.96 -10.79
CA VAL A 59 2.63 -5.41 -10.62
C VAL A 59 4.00 -5.75 -10.06
N ALA A 60 4.04 -6.69 -9.13
CA ALA A 60 5.26 -7.31 -8.63
C ALA A 60 5.24 -8.82 -8.91
N GLY A 61 6.43 -9.43 -8.96
CA GLY A 61 6.58 -10.88 -9.14
C GLY A 61 6.25 -11.70 -7.89
N ASP A 62 6.13 -11.06 -6.73
CA ASP A 62 5.82 -11.72 -5.47
C ASP A 62 5.08 -10.77 -4.49
N ARG A 63 4.54 -11.34 -3.41
CA ARG A 63 3.84 -10.57 -2.37
C ARG A 63 4.77 -9.57 -1.67
N PRO A 64 5.99 -9.93 -1.22
CA PRO A 64 6.88 -8.98 -0.55
C PRO A 64 7.24 -7.78 -1.43
N GLY A 65 7.43 -7.97 -2.73
CA GLY A 65 7.68 -6.89 -3.68
C GLY A 65 6.48 -5.95 -3.83
N ALA A 66 5.26 -6.48 -3.88
CA ALA A 66 4.04 -5.66 -3.85
C ALA A 66 3.92 -4.84 -2.56
N VAL A 67 4.27 -5.44 -1.40
CA VAL A 67 4.31 -4.75 -0.10
C VAL A 67 5.37 -3.64 -0.09
N ALA A 68 6.58 -3.91 -0.60
CA ALA A 68 7.65 -2.93 -0.67
C ALA A 68 7.26 -1.72 -1.54
N ALA A 69 6.72 -1.97 -2.74
CA ALA A 69 6.29 -0.93 -3.66
C ALA A 69 5.14 -0.06 -3.07
N LEU A 70 4.21 -0.67 -2.34
CA LEU A 70 3.13 0.08 -1.68
C LEU A 70 3.66 0.92 -0.51
N ASN A 71 4.62 0.41 0.27
CA ASN A 71 5.30 1.19 1.31
C ASN A 71 6.11 2.37 0.74
N GLU A 72 6.78 2.19 -0.40
CA GLU A 72 7.48 3.27 -1.10
C GLU A 72 6.49 4.35 -1.55
N ALA A 73 5.40 3.95 -2.22
CA ALA A 73 4.34 4.87 -2.62
C ALA A 73 3.74 5.63 -1.43
N TRP A 74 3.59 4.99 -0.27
CA TRP A 74 3.15 5.65 0.96
C TRP A 74 4.12 6.73 1.44
N GLY A 75 5.43 6.47 1.37
CA GLY A 75 6.47 7.47 1.64
C GLY A 75 6.37 8.68 0.71
N ASP A 76 6.19 8.45 -0.60
CA ASP A 76 6.00 9.51 -1.58
C ASP A 76 4.73 10.32 -1.30
N TRP A 77 3.63 9.65 -0.96
CA TRP A 77 2.38 10.34 -0.64
C TRP A 77 2.52 11.23 0.59
N LYS A 78 3.16 10.77 1.67
CA LYS A 78 3.42 11.61 2.86
C LYS A 78 4.20 12.87 2.50
N THR A 79 5.24 12.72 1.67
CA THR A 79 6.05 13.83 1.16
C THR A 79 5.22 14.79 0.33
N TRP A 80 4.45 14.26 -0.63
CA TRP A 80 3.56 15.04 -1.50
C TRP A 80 2.47 15.79 -0.71
N ALA A 81 1.91 15.15 0.33
CA ALA A 81 0.91 15.70 1.22
C ALA A 81 1.47 16.76 2.19
N GLY A 82 2.79 16.98 2.21
CA GLY A 82 3.45 17.88 3.16
C GLY A 82 3.37 17.38 4.61
N LEU A 83 3.09 16.10 4.83
CA LEU A 83 3.04 15.50 6.15
C LEU A 83 4.46 15.22 6.65
N ARG A 84 4.73 15.54 7.90
CA ARG A 84 5.97 15.18 8.60
C ARG A 84 5.63 14.20 9.71
N ASP A 85 6.47 13.20 9.90
CA ASP A 85 6.37 12.33 11.07
C ASP A 85 6.60 13.18 12.34
N LEU A 86 5.67 13.12 13.30
CA LEU A 86 5.67 13.98 14.50
C LEU A 86 6.78 13.63 15.51
N ASP A 87 7.49 12.52 15.34
CA ASP A 87 8.57 12.07 16.23
C ASP A 87 9.78 13.03 16.24
N ALA A 88 9.83 14.00 15.31
CA ALA A 88 10.86 15.04 15.27
C ALA A 88 10.56 16.28 16.16
N LEU A 89 9.45 16.30 16.89
CA LEU A 89 9.03 17.43 17.73
C LEU A 89 9.20 17.20 19.24
N GLU A 90 9.68 16.02 19.66
CA GLU A 90 9.99 15.70 21.07
C GLU A 90 11.50 15.69 21.34
N SER A 91 12.20 16.78 20.99
CA SER A 91 13.59 17.04 21.42
C SER A 91 13.74 18.41 22.06
#